data_AF-A0A8J5XJY6-F1
#
_entry.id   AF-A0A8J5XJY6-F1
#
_cell.length_a   1.000
_cell.length_b   1.000
_cell.length_c   1.000
_cell.angle_alpha   90.00
_cell.angle_beta   90.00
_cell.angle_gamma   90.00
#
_symmetry.space_group_name_H-M   'P 1'
#
loop_
_entity.id
_entity.type
_entity.pdbx_description
1 polymer ?
#
loop_
_entity_poly.entity_id
_entity_poly.type
_entity_poly.pdbx_seq_one_letter_code
_entity_poly.pdbx_strand_id
1 'polypeptide(L)'
;MAVLASPAELQLKTAEARLHELRMLSGERNEYVGGYGGGHLHTSSHAETLELEKERRDIAAEVKRLKDVVADERKALKKTAKAASDVANWTARLLDGDAHFASGVDALDSALVARTRGLVSRDDWARERDKLESELAAEATATAAKAKQAEDEALAAKARRKRKRERAEQSRLSFAADGEGDAASGAE
;
A
#
# COMPACT_ATOMS: atom_id res chain seq x y z
N MET A 1 -12.60 30.02 -7.12
CA MET A 1 -12.15 29.45 -8.39
C MET A 1 -13.34 28.80 -9.07
N ALA A 2 -13.74 29.29 -10.25
CA ALA A 2 -14.78 28.61 -11.03
C ALA A 2 -14.16 27.30 -11.56
N VAL A 3 -14.70 26.16 -11.14
CA VAL A 3 -14.35 24.87 -11.75
C VAL A 3 -14.95 24.90 -13.15
N LEU A 4 -14.12 25.19 -14.15
CA LEU A 4 -14.52 25.07 -15.55
C LEU A 4 -14.96 23.62 -15.75
N ALA A 5 -16.20 23.42 -16.21
CA ALA A 5 -16.73 22.08 -16.48
C ALA A 5 -15.79 21.33 -17.43
N SER A 6 -15.51 20.06 -17.14
CA SER A 6 -14.62 19.29 -18.00
C SER A 6 -15.24 19.13 -19.40
N PRO A 7 -14.42 18.98 -20.47
CA PRO A 7 -14.95 18.71 -21.80
C PRO A 7 -15.91 17.50 -21.83
N ALA A 8 -15.65 16.47 -21.02
CA ALA A 8 -16.52 15.31 -20.88
C ALA A 8 -17.85 15.64 -20.17
N GLU A 9 -17.85 16.52 -19.16
CA GLU A 9 -19.08 16.99 -18.51
C GLU A 9 -19.95 17.84 -19.44
N LEU A 10 -19.33 18.64 -20.32
CA LEU A 10 -20.06 19.39 -21.35
C LEU A 10 -20.69 18.44 -22.38
N GLN A 11 -19.92 17.46 -22.87
CA GLN A 11 -20.42 16.44 -23.78
C GLN A 11 -21.55 15.61 -23.17
N LEU A 12 -21.44 15.25 -21.89
CA LEU A 12 -22.49 14.54 -21.17
C LEU A 12 -23.79 15.34 -21.13
N LYS A 13 -23.73 16.63 -20.79
CA LYS A 13 -24.92 17.50 -20.77
C LYS A 13 -25.57 17.60 -22.15
N THR A 14 -24.77 17.73 -23.21
CA THR A 14 -25.29 17.76 -24.58
C THR A 14 -25.94 16.44 -24.97
N ALA A 15 -25.33 15.30 -24.63
CA ALA A 15 -25.89 13.97 -24.91
C ALA A 15 -27.18 13.70 -24.11
N GLU A 16 -27.24 14.13 -22.84
CA GLU A 16 -28.44 14.02 -22.00
C GLU A 16 -29.59 14.89 -22.52
N ALA A 17 -29.29 16.12 -22.98
CA ALA A 17 -30.27 17.00 -23.61
C ALA A 17 -30.84 16.37 -24.89
N ARG A 18 -29.97 15.80 -25.73
CA ARG A 18 -30.39 15.12 -26.97
C ARG A 18 -31.22 13.86 -26.70
N LEU A 19 -30.88 13.08 -25.67
CA LEU A 19 -31.67 11.93 -25.25
C LEU A 19 -33.06 12.36 -24.74
N HIS A 20 -33.13 13.47 -24.02
CA HIS A 20 -34.39 14.04 -23.54
C HIS A 20 -35.26 14.53 -24.72
N GLU A 21 -34.68 15.23 -25.69
CA GLU A 21 -35.37 15.65 -26.91
C GLU A 21 -35.95 14.47 -27.69
N LEU A 22 -35.18 13.38 -27.87
CA LEU A 22 -35.69 12.17 -28.53
C LEU A 22 -36.86 11.53 -27.78
N ARG A 23 -36.82 11.51 -26.45
CA ARG A 23 -37.95 11.03 -25.63
C ARG A 23 -39.21 11.87 -25.87
N MET A 24 -39.07 13.18 -25.94
CA MET A 24 -40.19 14.10 -26.23
C MET A 24 -40.71 13.92 -27.66
N LEU A 25 -39.82 13.83 -28.65
CA LEU A 25 -40.15 13.64 -30.08
C LEU A 25 -40.89 12.34 -30.34
N SER A 26 -40.48 11.27 -29.68
CA SER A 26 -41.15 9.97 -29.80
C SER A 26 -42.54 9.90 -29.15
N GLY A 27 -42.97 10.98 -28.50
CA GLY A 27 -44.27 11.08 -27.86
C GLY A 27 -44.49 10.03 -26.78
N GLU A 28 -43.41 9.52 -26.17
CA GLU A 28 -43.42 8.38 -25.25
C GLU A 28 -44.33 8.67 -24.05
N ARG A 29 -45.60 8.30 -24.15
CA ARG A 29 -46.53 8.28 -23.03
C ARG A 29 -46.35 6.96 -22.32
N ASN A 30 -46.03 7.02 -21.03
CA ASN A 30 -45.92 5.83 -20.19
C ASN A 30 -47.33 5.32 -19.83
N GLU A 31 -48.10 4.90 -20.84
CA GLU A 31 -49.40 4.26 -20.68
C GLU A 31 -49.13 2.78 -20.34
N TYR A 32 -49.01 2.53 -19.04
CA TYR A 32 -48.60 1.25 -18.48
C TYR A 32 -49.80 0.29 -18.37
N VAL A 33 -49.80 -0.79 -19.15
CA VAL A 33 -50.66 -1.96 -18.91
C VAL A 33 -49.75 -3.19 -18.81
N GLY A 34 -49.38 -3.58 -17.58
CA GLY A 34 -48.91 -4.95 -17.33
C GLY A 34 -47.40 -5.23 -17.29
N GLY A 35 -46.60 -4.41 -16.61
CA GLY A 35 -45.35 -4.93 -15.99
C GLY A 35 -44.09 -4.98 -16.85
N TYR A 36 -44.18 -4.80 -18.17
CA TYR A 36 -43.02 -4.66 -19.04
C TYR A 36 -42.83 -3.18 -19.42
N GLY A 37 -41.93 -2.50 -18.72
CA GLY A 37 -41.65 -1.07 -18.88
C GLY A 37 -40.96 -0.71 -20.21
N GLY A 38 -41.72 -0.69 -21.30
CA GLY A 38 -41.30 -0.12 -22.58
C GLY A 38 -42.39 0.83 -23.10
N GLY A 39 -42.13 2.14 -23.08
CA GLY A 39 -43.05 3.12 -23.65
C GLY A 39 -43.23 2.88 -25.15
N HIS A 40 -44.45 3.01 -25.66
CA HIS A 40 -44.73 2.91 -27.09
C HIS A 40 -44.41 4.25 -27.76
N LEU A 41 -43.60 4.21 -28.82
CA LEU A 41 -43.27 5.38 -29.61
C LEU A 41 -44.43 5.68 -30.56
N HIS A 42 -44.93 6.92 -30.53
CA HIS A 42 -45.96 7.38 -31.44
C HIS A 42 -45.30 8.06 -32.64
N THR A 43 -45.09 7.31 -33.72
CA THR A 43 -44.55 7.83 -34.99
C THR A 43 -45.47 7.46 -36.15
N SER A 44 -45.31 8.14 -37.28
CA SER A 44 -46.13 7.95 -38.49
C SER A 44 -45.89 6.62 -39.21
N SER A 45 -44.79 5.91 -38.91
CA SER A 45 -44.47 4.63 -39.53
C SER A 45 -43.57 3.72 -38.68
N HIS A 46 -43.66 2.41 -38.89
CA HIS A 46 -42.80 1.45 -38.18
C HIS A 46 -41.30 1.65 -38.50
N ALA A 47 -40.96 2.05 -39.72
CA ALA A 47 -39.57 2.34 -40.09
C ALA A 47 -39.00 3.51 -39.26
N GLU A 48 -39.79 4.57 -39.05
CA GLU A 48 -39.40 5.70 -38.20
C GLU A 48 -39.27 5.31 -36.72
N THR A 49 -40.11 4.40 -36.21
CA THR A 49 -39.93 3.89 -34.84
C THR A 49 -38.59 3.19 -34.66
N LEU A 50 -38.15 2.38 -35.63
CA LEU A 50 -36.91 1.61 -35.53
C LEU A 50 -35.68 2.50 -35.56
N GLU A 51 -35.66 3.52 -36.42
CA GLU A 51 -34.56 4.49 -36.48
C GLU A 51 -34.49 5.32 -35.19
N LEU A 52 -35.62 5.78 -34.66
CA LEU A 52 -35.65 6.53 -33.39
C LEU A 52 -35.25 5.66 -32.19
N GLU A 53 -35.65 4.39 -32.14
CA GLU A 53 -35.18 3.45 -31.11
C GLU A 53 -33.68 3.23 -31.19
N LYS A 54 -33.14 3.09 -32.40
CA LYS A 54 -31.71 2.88 -32.63
C LYS A 54 -30.92 4.10 -32.18
N GLU A 55 -31.32 5.31 -32.62
CA GLU A 55 -30.70 6.56 -32.19
C GLU A 55 -30.78 6.74 -30.66
N ARG A 56 -31.91 6.38 -30.04
CA ARG A 56 -32.05 6.41 -28.58
C ARG A 56 -31.11 5.45 -27.88
N ARG A 57 -30.95 4.22 -28.38
CA ARG A 57 -30.02 3.22 -27.81
C ARG A 57 -28.58 3.68 -27.95
N ASP A 58 -28.21 4.22 -29.10
CA ASP A 58 -26.86 4.71 -29.37
C ASP A 58 -26.52 5.90 -28.46
N ILE A 59 -27.43 6.87 -28.33
CA ILE A 59 -27.23 8.01 -27.42
C ILE A 59 -27.27 7.57 -25.95
N ALA A 60 -28.11 6.62 -25.57
CA ALA A 60 -28.12 6.09 -24.20
C ALA A 60 -26.82 5.37 -23.85
N ALA A 61 -26.24 4.62 -24.79
CA ALA A 61 -24.93 4.00 -24.64
C ALA A 61 -23.83 5.06 -24.49
N GLU A 62 -23.89 6.13 -25.28
CA GLU A 62 -22.94 7.25 -25.19
C GLU A 62 -23.07 8.03 -23.87
N VAL A 63 -24.28 8.29 -23.39
CA VAL A 63 -24.52 8.90 -22.07
C VAL A 63 -23.93 8.03 -20.96
N LYS A 64 -24.09 6.71 -21.04
CA LYS A 64 -23.50 5.79 -20.06
C LYS A 64 -21.97 5.87 -20.09
N ARG A 65 -21.36 5.81 -21.29
CA ARG A 65 -19.91 5.93 -21.47
C ARG A 65 -19.37 7.24 -20.90
N LEU A 66 -20.03 8.36 -21.19
CA LEU A 66 -19.64 9.69 -20.72
C LEU A 66 -19.78 9.82 -19.20
N LYS A 67 -20.79 9.19 -18.58
CA LYS A 67 -20.92 9.13 -17.11
C LYS A 67 -19.76 8.40 -16.46
N ASP A 68 -19.33 7.29 -17.03
CA ASP A 68 -18.19 6.53 -16.53
C ASP A 68 -16.90 7.36 -16.64
N VAL A 69 -16.67 8.04 -17.76
CA VAL A 69 -15.53 8.95 -17.97
C VAL A 69 -15.54 10.09 -16.94
N VAL A 70 -16.66 10.78 -16.75
CA VAL A 70 -16.77 11.87 -15.76
C VAL A 70 -16.56 11.36 -14.34
N ALA A 71 -17.06 10.17 -14.00
CA ALA A 71 -16.84 9.57 -12.69
C ALA A 71 -15.36 9.29 -12.44
N ASP A 72 -14.64 8.82 -13.44
CA ASP A 72 -13.21 8.53 -13.34
C ASP A 72 -12.36 9.80 -13.31
N GLU A 73 -12.70 10.83 -14.09
CA GLU A 73 -12.09 12.17 -13.99
C GLU A 73 -12.25 12.75 -12.58
N ARG A 74 -13.45 12.66 -11.99
CA ARG A 74 -13.72 13.12 -10.63
C ARG A 74 -12.94 12.34 -9.57
N LYS A 75 -12.80 11.02 -9.73
CA LYS A 75 -11.96 10.21 -8.83
C LYS A 75 -10.49 10.60 -8.95
N ALA A 76 -9.99 10.81 -10.16
CA ALA A 76 -8.62 11.25 -10.40
C ALA A 76 -8.37 12.62 -9.77
N LEU A 77 -9.26 13.59 -9.98
CA LEU A 77 -9.22 14.91 -9.36
C LEU A 77 -9.27 14.84 -7.82
N LYS A 78 -10.10 13.96 -7.25
CA LYS A 78 -10.13 13.78 -5.79
C LYS A 78 -8.84 13.19 -5.25
N LYS A 79 -8.21 12.27 -5.99
CA LYS A 79 -6.91 11.67 -5.62
C LYS A 79 -5.79 12.71 -5.69
N THR A 80 -5.75 13.53 -6.73
CA THR A 80 -4.75 14.61 -6.85
C THR A 80 -4.98 15.71 -5.83
N ALA A 81 -6.23 16.11 -5.58
CA ALA A 81 -6.57 17.07 -4.53
C ALA A 81 -6.17 16.55 -3.15
N LYS A 82 -6.43 15.27 -2.84
CA LYS A 82 -6.00 14.65 -1.59
C LYS A 82 -4.48 14.62 -1.46
N ALA A 83 -3.76 14.33 -2.54
CA ALA A 83 -2.29 14.36 -2.55
C ALA A 83 -1.73 15.78 -2.41
N ALA A 84 -2.39 16.79 -2.98
CA ALA A 84 -2.01 18.20 -2.85
C ALA A 84 -2.36 18.79 -1.47
N SER A 85 -3.43 18.31 -0.82
CA SER A 85 -3.83 18.72 0.53
C SER A 85 -3.12 17.92 1.63
N ASP A 86 -2.30 16.92 1.27
CA ASP A 86 -1.53 16.14 2.20
C ASP A 86 -0.29 16.95 2.62
N VAL A 87 -0.55 17.97 3.46
CA VAL A 87 0.47 18.88 3.98
C VAL A 87 1.59 18.11 4.68
N ALA A 88 1.25 17.02 5.37
CA ALA A 88 2.22 16.16 6.06
C ALA A 88 3.17 15.44 5.10
N ASN A 89 2.67 14.98 3.95
CA ASN A 89 3.50 14.35 2.91
C ASN A 89 4.30 15.40 2.12
N TRP A 90 3.75 16.59 1.92
CA TRP A 90 4.49 17.70 1.31
C TRP A 90 5.62 18.19 2.22
N THR A 91 5.36 18.40 3.52
CA THR A 91 6.42 18.73 4.49
C THR A 91 7.40 17.59 4.66
N ALA A 92 6.95 16.33 4.75
CA ALA A 92 7.86 15.19 4.81
C ALA A 92 8.78 15.12 3.59
N ARG A 93 8.26 15.31 2.36
CA ARG A 93 9.08 15.34 1.14
C ARG A 93 9.98 16.57 1.02
N LEU A 94 9.54 17.72 1.53
CA LEU A 94 10.33 18.95 1.54
C LEU A 94 11.50 18.85 2.53
N LEU A 95 11.30 18.11 3.63
CA LEU A 95 12.28 17.89 4.68
C LEU A 95 13.11 16.60 4.47
N ASP A 96 12.73 15.76 3.50
CA ASP A 96 13.45 14.55 3.13
C ASP A 96 14.80 14.93 2.48
N GLY A 97 15.88 14.80 3.25
CA GLY A 97 17.24 15.21 2.86
C GLY A 97 17.83 16.36 3.67
N ASP A 98 17.03 17.01 4.53
CA ASP A 98 17.58 17.96 5.51
C ASP A 98 18.01 17.18 6.76
N ALA A 99 19.33 17.11 6.99
CA ALA A 99 19.93 16.36 8.10
C ALA A 99 19.41 16.81 9.48
N HIS A 100 18.89 18.05 9.57
CA HIS A 100 18.31 18.60 10.80
C HIS A 100 16.93 18.01 11.14
N PHE A 101 16.22 17.46 10.15
CA PHE A 101 14.87 16.87 10.32
C PHE A 101 14.83 15.37 9.99
N ALA A 102 15.85 14.83 9.32
CA ALA A 102 15.99 13.40 9.03
C ALA A 102 16.29 12.56 10.29
N SER A 103 16.92 13.16 11.32
CA SER A 103 16.89 12.62 12.68
C SER A 103 15.52 12.89 13.26
N GLY A 104 14.53 12.08 12.88
CA GLY A 104 13.19 12.17 13.43
C GLY A 104 13.29 12.27 14.94
N VAL A 105 12.78 13.39 15.48
CA VAL A 105 12.61 13.71 16.91
C VAL A 105 13.41 12.74 17.78
N ASP A 106 14.67 13.09 18.03
CA ASP A 106 15.59 12.27 18.84
C ASP A 106 14.80 11.65 19.99
N ALA A 107 14.88 10.33 20.15
CA ALA A 107 14.25 9.66 21.30
C ALA A 107 14.67 10.35 22.62
N LEU A 108 15.85 10.95 22.60
CA LEU A 108 16.39 11.86 23.59
C LEU A 108 15.50 13.10 23.77
N ASP A 109 15.19 13.89 22.73
CA ASP A 109 14.31 15.07 22.80
C ASP A 109 12.88 14.73 23.26
N SER A 110 12.30 13.62 22.80
CA SER A 110 10.98 13.18 23.28
C SER A 110 11.00 12.77 24.76
N ALA A 111 12.03 12.03 25.18
CA ALA A 111 12.21 11.64 26.57
C ALA A 111 12.52 12.85 27.46
N LEU A 112 13.29 13.81 26.93
CA LEU A 112 13.66 15.04 27.62
C LEU A 112 12.42 15.89 27.85
N VAL A 113 11.61 16.16 26.82
CA VAL A 113 10.34 16.92 26.96
C VAL A 113 9.38 16.26 27.97
N ALA A 114 9.33 14.93 28.02
CA ALA A 114 8.51 14.21 28.99
C ALA A 114 9.04 14.33 30.43
N ARG A 115 10.36 14.25 30.64
CA ARG A 115 11.00 14.33 31.97
C ARG A 115 11.20 15.75 32.48
N THR A 116 11.39 16.73 31.60
CA THR A 116 11.66 18.13 31.97
C THR A 116 10.39 18.96 32.13
N ARG A 117 9.21 18.36 31.96
CA ARG A 117 7.91 19.04 32.14
C ARG A 117 7.72 19.43 33.61
N GLY A 118 7.91 20.71 33.92
CA GLY A 118 7.79 21.27 35.27
C GLY A 118 9.11 21.63 35.95
N LEU A 119 10.26 21.47 35.27
CA LEU A 119 11.53 22.02 35.72
C LEU A 119 11.57 23.52 35.41
N VAL A 120 11.81 24.34 36.44
CA VAL A 120 11.74 25.82 36.35
C VAL A 120 13.14 26.46 36.37
N SER A 121 14.19 25.68 36.66
CA SER A 121 15.57 26.15 36.71
C SER A 121 16.43 25.53 35.60
N ARG A 122 17.39 26.33 35.10
CA ARG A 122 18.35 25.92 34.06
C ARG A 122 19.28 24.81 34.55
N ASP A 123 19.63 24.81 35.84
CA ASP A 123 20.56 23.85 36.42
C ASP A 123 19.92 22.47 36.57
N ASP A 124 18.62 22.40 36.89
CA ASP A 124 17.90 21.13 36.97
C ASP A 124 17.70 20.51 35.59
N TRP A 125 17.45 21.35 34.57
CA TRP A 125 17.37 20.90 33.18
C TRP A 125 18.70 20.31 32.68
N ALA A 126 19.83 20.96 32.99
CA ALA A 126 21.15 20.47 32.60
C ALA A 126 21.47 19.13 33.27
N ARG A 127 21.17 18.96 34.56
CA ARG A 127 21.38 17.69 35.28
C ARG A 127 20.56 16.55 34.71
N GLU A 128 19.29 16.78 34.38
CA GLU A 128 18.41 15.72 33.87
C GLU A 128 18.80 15.32 32.43
N ARG A 129 19.28 16.27 31.63
CA ARG A 129 19.85 16.00 30.30
C ARG A 129 21.11 15.14 30.41
N ASP A 130 22.07 15.53 31.23
CA ASP A 130 23.33 14.79 31.38
C ASP A 130 23.07 13.36 31.91
N LYS A 131 22.06 13.20 32.79
CA LYS A 131 21.61 11.89 33.25
C LYS A 131 21.01 11.05 32.12
N LEU A 132 20.14 11.62 31.30
CA LEU A 132 19.55 10.93 30.14
C LEU A 132 20.62 10.50 29.13
N GLU A 133 21.57 11.38 28.81
CA GLU A 133 22.70 11.05 27.92
C GLU A 133 23.52 9.89 28.47
N SER A 134 23.76 9.85 29.79
CA SER A 134 24.48 8.73 30.43
C SER A 134 23.70 7.41 30.42
N GLU A 135 22.37 7.45 30.61
CA GLU A 135 21.49 6.28 30.56
C GLU A 135 21.46 5.68 29.14
N LEU A 136 21.32 6.53 28.11
CA LEU A 136 21.35 6.12 26.70
C LEU A 136 22.71 5.54 26.28
N ALA A 137 23.82 6.13 26.74
CA ALA A 137 25.15 5.60 26.48
C ALA A 137 25.36 4.23 27.16
N ALA A 138 24.84 4.05 28.38
CA ALA A 138 24.89 2.77 29.08
C ALA A 138 24.03 1.69 28.39
N GLU A 139 22.85 2.04 27.86
CA GLU A 139 22.02 1.11 27.10
C GLU A 139 22.64 0.74 25.74
N ALA A 140 23.24 1.70 25.04
CA ALA A 140 23.96 1.45 23.79
C ALA A 140 25.15 0.50 23.98
N THR A 141 25.90 0.65 25.08
CA THR A 141 27.01 -0.26 25.40
C THR A 141 26.52 -1.64 25.85
N ALA A 142 25.43 -1.71 26.62
CA ALA A 142 24.84 -2.98 27.05
C ALA A 142 24.24 -3.78 25.88
N THR A 143 23.60 -3.11 24.91
CA THR A 143 23.07 -3.74 23.70
C THR A 143 24.20 -4.24 22.79
N ALA A 144 25.27 -3.45 22.62
CA ALA A 144 26.47 -3.89 21.89
C ALA A 144 27.16 -5.10 22.56
N ALA A 145 27.21 -5.14 23.89
CA ALA A 145 27.77 -6.27 24.63
C ALA A 145 26.93 -7.55 24.47
N LYS A 146 25.59 -7.44 24.52
CA LYS A 146 24.68 -8.57 24.28
C LYS A 146 24.77 -9.08 22.84
N ALA A 147 24.93 -8.19 21.86
CA ALA A 147 25.11 -8.58 20.46
C ALA A 147 26.40 -9.39 20.26
N LYS A 148 27.52 -8.95 20.86
CA LYS A 148 28.78 -9.70 20.82
C LYS A 148 28.67 -11.07 21.50
N GLN A 149 28.03 -11.14 22.68
CA GLN A 149 27.82 -12.43 23.35
C GLN A 149 27.00 -13.41 22.49
N ALA A 150 25.96 -12.93 21.81
CA ALA A 150 25.16 -13.76 20.92
C ALA A 150 25.96 -14.28 19.71
N GLU A 151 26.86 -13.46 19.14
CA GLU A 151 27.75 -13.88 18.06
C GLU A 151 28.75 -14.95 18.51
N ASP A 152 29.36 -14.77 19.69
CA ASP A 152 30.31 -15.73 20.26
C ASP A 152 29.63 -17.07 20.58
N GLU A 153 28.42 -17.05 21.14
CA GLU A 153 27.61 -18.24 21.38
C GLU A 153 27.24 -18.97 20.08
N ALA A 154 26.89 -18.22 19.03
CA ALA A 154 26.57 -18.79 17.72
C ALA A 154 27.79 -19.46 17.06
N LEU A 155 28.98 -18.85 17.19
CA LEU A 155 30.24 -19.43 16.71
C LEU A 155 30.62 -20.69 17.51
N ALA A 156 30.48 -20.66 18.83
CA ALA A 156 30.73 -21.82 19.70
C ALA A 156 29.77 -22.98 19.38
N ALA A 157 28.49 -22.70 19.09
CA ALA A 157 27.51 -23.70 18.68
C ALA A 157 27.87 -24.35 17.34
N LYS A 158 28.32 -23.56 16.35
CA LYS A 158 28.79 -24.06 15.04
C LYS A 158 30.01 -24.97 15.21
N ALA A 159 30.99 -24.56 16.03
CA ALA A 159 32.18 -25.37 16.32
C ALA A 159 31.84 -26.71 16.99
N ARG A 160 30.91 -26.71 17.95
CA ARG A 160 30.42 -27.95 18.60
C ARG A 160 29.75 -28.89 17.60
N ARG A 161 28.91 -28.36 16.70
CA ARG A 161 28.26 -29.17 15.63
C ARG A 161 29.28 -29.78 14.68
N LYS A 162 30.30 -29.00 14.27
CA LYS A 162 31.39 -29.47 13.42
C LYS A 162 32.16 -30.62 14.09
N ARG A 163 32.60 -30.45 15.34
CA ARG A 163 33.30 -31.50 16.11
C ARG A 163 32.46 -32.77 16.30
N LYS A 164 31.15 -32.63 16.53
CA LYS A 164 30.24 -33.78 16.66
C LYS A 164 30.14 -34.55 15.34
N ARG A 165 30.07 -33.84 14.21
CA ARG A 165 30.05 -34.43 12.87
C ARG A 165 31.36 -35.15 12.55
N GLU A 166 32.50 -34.50 12.78
CA GLU A 166 33.83 -35.09 12.58
C GLU A 166 34.01 -36.36 13.42
N ARG A 167 33.58 -36.35 14.68
CA ARG A 167 33.64 -37.54 15.56
C ARG A 167 32.76 -38.68 15.06
N ALA A 168 31.57 -38.37 14.51
CA ALA A 168 30.67 -39.37 13.94
C ALA A 168 31.22 -39.96 12.62
N GLU A 169 31.86 -39.14 11.78
CA GLU A 169 32.54 -39.56 10.56
C GLU A 169 33.76 -40.43 10.88
N GLN A 170 34.58 -40.05 11.88
CA GLN A 170 35.71 -40.84 12.37
C GLN A 170 35.26 -42.20 12.95
N SER A 171 34.18 -42.24 13.74
CA SER A 171 33.67 -43.50 14.28
C SER A 171 33.10 -44.44 13.22
N ARG A 172 32.64 -43.91 12.08
CA ARG A 172 32.14 -44.69 10.96
C ARG A 172 33.28 -45.33 10.15
N LEU A 173 34.43 -44.65 10.08
CA LEU A 173 35.64 -45.14 9.42
C LEU A 173 36.39 -46.17 10.29
N SER A 174 36.35 -46.04 11.62
CA SER A 174 37.01 -47.00 12.52
C SER A 174 36.32 -48.36 12.63
N PHE A 175 35.07 -48.50 12.15
CA PHE A 175 34.35 -49.79 12.12
C PHE A 175 34.45 -50.50 10.75
N ALA A 176 34.94 -49.81 9.72
CA ALA A 176 35.11 -50.37 8.37
C ALA A 176 36.48 -51.05 8.16
N ALA A 177 37.41 -50.91 9.11
CA ALA A 177 38.77 -51.46 8.99
C ALA A 177 38.92 -52.91 9.52
N ASP A 178 37.94 -53.42 10.27
CA ASP A 178 37.99 -54.79 10.84
C ASP A 178 37.22 -55.84 9.99
N GLY A 179 36.79 -55.47 8.78
CA GLY A 179 35.90 -56.28 7.94
C GLY A 179 36.48 -56.74 6.59
N GLU A 180 37.78 -56.56 6.34
CA GLU A 180 38.41 -56.95 5.07
C GLU A 180 39.70 -57.72 5.34
N GLY A 181 39.52 -58.94 5.86
CA GLY A 181 40.61 -59.87 6.14
C GLY A 181 40.09 -61.28 6.31
N ASP A 182 40.28 -62.07 5.24
CA ASP A 182 40.42 -63.54 5.25
C ASP A 182 39.17 -64.41 5.07
N ALA A 183 38.99 -64.94 3.85
CA ALA A 183 38.91 -66.38 3.61
C ALA A 183 38.75 -66.65 2.10
N ALA A 184 39.86 -66.64 1.37
CA ALA A 184 39.96 -67.28 0.06
C ALA A 184 41.27 -68.08 0.00
N SER A 185 41.29 -69.25 0.63
CA SER A 185 42.17 -70.36 0.24
C SER A 185 41.62 -71.68 0.79
N GLY A 186 41.54 -72.71 -0.06
CA GLY A 186 41.10 -74.05 0.36
C GLY A 186 40.44 -74.82 -0.78
N ALA A 187 41.25 -75.19 -1.77
CA ALA A 187 40.87 -76.12 -2.82
C ALA A 187 40.80 -77.56 -2.26
N GLU A 188 39.74 -78.29 -2.60
CA GLU A 188 39.74 -79.72 -2.97
C GLU A 188 38.61 -79.96 -3.99
#